data_AF-A0A523ZWY2-F1
#
_entry.id   AF-A0A523ZWY2-F1
#
_cell.length_a   1.000
_cell.length_b   1.000
_cell.length_c   1.000
_cell.angle_alpha   90.00
_cell.angle_beta   90.00
_cell.angle_gamma   90.00
#
_symmetry.space_group_name_H-M   'P 1'
#
loop_
_entity.id
_entity.type
_entity.pdbx_description
1 polymer ?
#
loop_
_entity_poly.entity_id
_entity_poly.type
_entity_poly.pdbx_seq_one_letter_code
_entity_poly.pdbx_strand_id
1 'polypeptide(L)' 'MEDPTLGPSEMTELLGVKYNSVKAVYAKLCDEGLLRREGRGNYAANVTGILLNLMDRVEALEKG' A
#
# COMPACT_ATOMS: atom_id res chain seq x y z
N MET A 1 8.06 17.66 0.49
CA MET A 1 8.48 16.25 0.37
C MET A 1 7.39 15.47 1.08
N GLU A 2 6.59 14.72 0.32
CA GLU A 2 5.50 13.93 0.90
C GLU A 2 6.10 12.75 1.66
N ASP A 3 5.67 12.55 2.90
CA ASP A 3 6.18 11.49 3.76
C ASP A 3 5.62 10.14 3.29
N PRO A 4 6.46 9.17 2.85
CA PRO A 4 5.98 7.87 2.42
C PRO A 4 5.43 7.01 3.59
N THR A 5 5.49 7.48 4.83
CA THR A 5 4.98 6.75 6.01
C THR A 5 3.57 7.15 6.42
N LEU A 6 2.85 7.96 5.63
CA LEU A 6 1.49 8.39 5.98
C LEU A 6 0.59 7.16 6.20
N GLY A 7 0.04 7.05 7.40
CA GLY A 7 -1.01 6.11 7.73
C GLY A 7 -2.37 6.54 7.16
N PRO A 8 -3.41 5.70 7.31
CA PRO A 8 -4.74 5.98 6.78
C PRO A 8 -5.33 7.31 7.26
N SER A 9 -5.06 7.73 8.50
CA SER A 9 -5.55 9.01 9.05
C SER A 9 -4.90 10.19 8.35
N GLU A 10 -3.57 10.18 8.23
CA GLU A 10 -2.82 11.29 7.64
C GLU A 10 -3.06 11.37 6.13
N MET A 11 -3.19 10.22 5.45
CA MET A 11 -3.56 10.15 4.04
C MET A 11 -4.99 10.64 3.78
N THR A 12 -5.91 10.44 4.73
CA THR A 12 -7.27 10.98 4.64
C THR A 12 -7.26 12.50 4.67
N GLU A 13 -6.47 13.09 5.57
CA GLU A 13 -6.31 14.53 5.68
C GLU A 13 -5.65 15.11 4.42
N LEU A 14 -4.55 14.49 3.96
CA LEU A 14 -3.82 14.92 2.77
C LEU A 14 -4.71 14.95 1.52
N LEU A 15 -5.51 13.89 1.30
CA LEU A 15 -6.35 13.76 0.11
C LEU A 15 -7.70 14.49 0.24
N GLY A 16 -8.08 14.93 1.44
CA GLY A 16 -9.38 15.56 1.68
C GLY A 16 -10.58 14.63 1.40
N VAL A 17 -10.40 13.31 1.57
CA VAL A 17 -11.42 12.29 1.26
C VAL A 17 -12.00 11.64 2.52
N LYS A 18 -12.94 10.70 2.37
CA LYS A 18 -13.51 9.95 3.51
C LYS A 18 -12.52 8.90 4.04
N TYR A 19 -12.32 8.89 5.35
CA TYR A 19 -11.45 7.93 6.05
C TYR A 19 -11.72 6.46 5.69
N ASN A 20 -13.00 6.07 5.58
CA ASN A 20 -13.37 4.70 5.25
C ASN A 20 -12.90 4.27 3.86
N SER A 21 -12.83 5.20 2.90
CA SER A 21 -12.30 4.91 1.57
C SER A 21 -10.80 4.63 1.63
N VAL A 22 -10.05 5.48 2.33
CA VAL A 22 -8.59 5.29 2.52
C VAL A 22 -8.30 4.00 3.27
N LYS A 23 -9.02 3.75 4.36
CA LYS A 23 -8.91 2.52 5.15
C LYS A 23 -9.16 1.26 4.30
N ALA A 24 -10.14 1.29 3.41
CA ALA A 24 -10.43 0.16 2.50
C ALA A 24 -9.28 -0.07 1.50
N VAL A 25 -8.69 1.00 0.97
CA VAL A 25 -7.52 0.91 0.07
C VAL A 25 -6.30 0.34 0.81
N TYR A 26 -6.00 0.82 2.02
CA TYR A 26 -4.87 0.30 2.81
C TYR A 26 -5.06 -1.18 3.19
N ALA A 27 -6.28 -1.60 3.51
CA ALA A 27 -6.58 -3.01 3.74
C ALA A 27 -6.33 -3.84 2.48
N LYS A 28 -6.83 -3.39 1.32
CA LYS A 28 -6.59 -4.06 0.04
C LYS A 28 -5.10 -4.17 -0.30
N LEU A 29 -4.33 -3.09 -0.15
CA LEU A 29 -2.88 -3.11 -0.38
C LEU A 29 -2.16 -4.06 0.58
N CYS A 30 -2.66 -4.23 1.81
CA CYS A 30 -2.15 -5.22 2.75
C CYS A 30 -2.46 -6.65 2.30
N ASP A 31 -3.69 -6.90 1.81
CA ASP A 31 -4.11 -8.21 1.29
C ASP A 31 -3.35 -8.59 0.01
N GLU A 32 -3.01 -7.61 -0.83
CA GLU A 32 -2.16 -7.77 -2.01
C GLU A 32 -0.67 -7.92 -1.67
N GLY A 33 -0.30 -7.87 -0.39
CA GLY A 33 1.07 -8.01 0.06
C GLY A 33 1.97 -6.81 -0.24
N LEU A 34 1.42 -5.67 -0.63
CA LEU A 34 2.16 -4.43 -0.91
C LEU A 34 2.41 -3.61 0.36
N LEU A 35 1.50 -3.70 1.33
CA LEU A 35 1.67 -3.19 2.68
C LEU A 35 1.74 -4.33 3.69
N ARG A 36 2.35 -4.05 4.85
CA ARG A 36 2.24 -4.88 6.06
C ARG A 36 1.57 -4.07 7.15
N ARG A 37 0.73 -4.72 7.94
CA ARG A 37 0.10 -4.11 9.11
C ARG A 37 1.01 -4.24 10.32
N GLU A 38 1.47 -3.11 10.87
CA GLU A 38 2.33 -3.08 12.07
C GLU A 38 1.52 -2.91 13.36
N GLY A 39 0.25 -2.52 13.26
CA GLY A 39 -0.63 -2.35 14.41
C GLY A 39 -2.04 -1.90 14.03
N ARG A 40 -2.82 -1.45 15.02
CA ARG A 40 -4.17 -0.91 14.75
C ARG A 40 -4.05 0.45 14.06
N GLY A 41 -4.33 0.49 12.77
CA GLY A 41 -4.31 1.72 11.98
C GLY A 41 -2.93 2.10 11.45
N ASN A 42 -1.89 1.29 11.70
CA ASN A 42 -0.54 1.53 11.22
C ASN A 42 -0.15 0.49 10.17
N TYR A 43 0.39 0.98 9.06
CA TYR A 43 0.86 0.19 7.94
C TYR A 43 2.26 0.66 7.54
N ALA A 44 3.07 -0.26 7.05
CA ALA A 44 4.37 0.04 6.46
C ALA A 44 4.49 -0.64 5.09
N ALA A 45 5.39 -0.14 4.25
CA ALA A 45 5.67 -0.76 2.96
C ALA A 45 6.20 -2.19 3.16
N ASN A 46 5.62 -3.15 2.45
CA ASN A 46 6.16 -4.51 2.38
C ASN A 46 7.12 -4.59 1.19
N VAL A 47 8.36 -4.11 1.37
CA VAL A 47 9.36 -4.01 0.30
C VAL A 47 9.58 -5.35 -0.42
N THR A 48 9.62 -6.47 0.33
CA THR A 48 9.73 -7.81 -0.26
C THR A 48 8.55 -8.14 -1.16
N GLY A 49 7.32 -7.90 -0.70
CA GLY A 49 6.11 -8.16 -1.50
C GLY A 49 6.02 -7.26 -2.75
N ILE A 50 6.42 -6.00 -2.63
CA ILE A 50 6.51 -5.06 -3.75
C ILE A 50 7.50 -5.56 -4.82
N LEU A 51 8.69 -6.00 -4.40
CA LEU A 51 9.71 -6.52 -5.32
C LEU A 51 9.22 -7.78 -6.04
N LEU A 52 8.60 -8.72 -5.32
CA LEU A 52 8.02 -9.92 -5.93
C LEU A 52 6.92 -9.58 -6.94
N ASN A 53 5.99 -8.67 -6.59
CA ASN A 53 4.95 -8.22 -7.50
C ASN A 53 5.53 -7.59 -8.79
N LEU A 54 6.60 -6.81 -8.66
CA LEU A 54 7.28 -6.22 -9.81
C LEU A 54 7.96 -7.29 -10.67
N MET A 55 8.64 -8.27 -10.07
CA MET A 55 9.27 -9.39 -10.79
C MET A 55 8.24 -10.19 -11.58
N ASP A 56 7.11 -10.54 -10.97
CA ASP A 56 6.03 -11.29 -11.63
C ASP A 56 5.48 -10.52 -12.84
N ARG A 57 5.34 -9.20 -12.72
CA ARG A 57 4.86 -8.32 -13.81
C ARG A 57 5.87 -8.19 -14.94
N VAL A 58 7.17 -8.11 -14.62
CA VAL A 58 8.23 -8.09 -15.64
C VAL A 58 8.28 -9.41 -16.38
N GLU A 59 8.24 -10.54 -15.67
CA GLU A 59 8.23 -11.86 -16.28
C GLU A 59 7.01 -12.07 -17.20
N ALA A 60 5.83 -11.58 -16.79
CA ALA A 60 4.63 -11.61 -17.63
C ALA A 60 4.76 -10.78 -18.91
N LEU A 61 5.48 -9.64 -18.85
CA LEU A 61 5.74 -8.81 -20.02
C LEU A 61 6.77 -9.43 -20.97
N GLU A 62 7.77 -10.15 -20.45
CA GLU A 62 8.79 -10.84 -21.25
C GLU A 62 8.26 -12.09 -21.96
N LYS A 63 7.21 -12.71 -21.42
CA LYS A 63 6.55 -13.90 -22.00
C LYS A 63 5.39 -13.56 -22.95
N GLY A 64 5.04 -12.28 -23.08
CA GLY A 64 4.04 -11.77 -24.03
C GLY A 64 4.62 -11.53 -25.42
#